data_AF-A0A352FHF1-F1
#
_entry.id   AF-A0A352FHF1-F1
#
_cell.length_a   1.000
_cell.length_b   1.000
_cell.length_c   1.000
_cell.angle_alpha   90.00
_cell.angle_beta   90.00
_cell.angle_gamma   90.00
#
_symmetry.space_group_name_H-M   'P 1'
#
loop_
_entity.id
_entity.type
_entity.pdbx_description
1 polymer ?
#
loop_
_entity_poly.entity_id
_entity_poly.type
_entity_poly.pdbx_seq_one_letter_code
_entity_poly.pdbx_strand_id
1 'polypeptide(L)'
;MSRKVIFHLSVSVLTLAVAFILNWFIFGESSPASEYFLWHVGVPNAWGGMNLIPGMISAVADKNIHGGNEFVFYAAFIIQWMLVGLVFSFVLLLFRMKREKPTTILG
;
A
#
# COMPACT_ATOMS: atom_id res chain seq x y z
N MET A 1 1.81 -13.43 21.68
CA MET A 1 1.15 -12.35 20.90
C MET A 1 -0.31 -12.75 20.66
N SER A 2 -1.28 -11.83 20.77
CA SER A 2 -2.70 -12.16 20.57
C SER A 2 -3.00 -12.49 19.10
N ARG A 3 -3.91 -13.46 18.84
CA ARG A 3 -4.35 -13.83 17.47
C ARG A 3 -4.84 -12.61 16.66
N LYS A 4 -5.45 -11.62 17.33
CA LYS A 4 -5.89 -10.37 16.70
C LYS A 4 -4.70 -9.56 16.18
N VAL A 5 -3.66 -9.42 16.98
CA VAL A 5 -2.45 -8.69 16.60
C VAL A 5 -1.74 -9.39 15.44
N ILE A 6 -1.66 -10.73 15.45
CA ILE A 6 -1.10 -11.49 14.33
C ILE A 6 -1.87 -11.22 13.04
N PHE A 7 -3.21 -11.25 13.09
CA PHE A 7 -4.05 -10.96 11.93
C PHE A 7 -3.78 -9.57 11.33
N HIS A 8 -3.75 -8.52 12.17
CA HIS A 8 -3.49 -7.15 11.70
C HIS A 8 -2.10 -7.03 11.06
N LEU A 9 -1.08 -7.62 11.68
CA LEU A 9 0.28 -7.62 11.11
C LEU A 9 0.36 -8.40 9.80
N SER A 10 -0.26 -9.59 9.71
CA SER A 10 -0.25 -10.39 8.48
C SER A 10 -0.90 -9.66 7.32
N VAL A 11 -2.05 -9.00 7.54
CA VAL A 11 -2.69 -8.19 6.49
C VAL A 11 -1.80 -7.01 6.10
N SER A 12 -1.19 -6.32 7.07
CA SER A 12 -0.31 -5.17 6.81
C SER A 12 0.92 -5.56 5.99
N VAL A 13 1.59 -6.65 6.35
CA VAL A 13 2.75 -7.17 5.63
C VAL A 13 2.38 -7.66 4.23
N LEU A 14 1.23 -8.33 4.07
CA LEU A 14 0.76 -8.77 2.76
C LEU A 14 0.46 -7.56 1.86
N THR A 15 -0.22 -6.53 2.38
CA THR A 15 -0.49 -5.29 1.65
C THR A 15 0.81 -4.61 1.23
N LEU A 16 1.80 -4.52 2.12
CA LEU A 16 3.12 -3.99 1.80
C LEU A 16 3.82 -4.80 0.68
N ALA A 17 3.79 -6.12 0.76
CA ALA A 17 4.40 -6.99 -0.25
C ALA A 17 3.75 -6.77 -1.63
N VAL A 18 2.42 -6.68 -1.68
CA VAL A 18 1.69 -6.35 -2.91
C VAL A 18 2.09 -4.98 -3.44
N ALA A 19 2.22 -3.98 -2.57
CA ALA A 19 2.64 -2.64 -2.98
C ALA A 19 4.05 -2.62 -3.59
N PHE A 20 5.00 -3.38 -3.01
CA PHE A 20 6.34 -3.53 -3.61
C PHE A 20 6.31 -4.20 -4.98
N ILE A 21 5.53 -5.28 -5.13
CA ILE A 21 5.37 -5.97 -6.41
C ILE A 21 4.79 -5.02 -7.45
N LEU A 22 3.74 -4.25 -7.09
CA LEU A 22 3.15 -3.25 -7.99
C LEU A 22 4.15 -2.15 -8.34
N ASN A 23 4.90 -1.64 -7.37
CA ASN A 23 5.90 -0.62 -7.60
C ASN A 23 6.99 -1.10 -8.58
N TRP A 24 7.52 -2.30 -8.36
CA TRP A 24 8.47 -2.92 -9.28
C TRP A 24 7.84 -3.20 -10.66
N PHE A 25 6.60 -3.70 -10.70
CA PHE A 25 5.93 -4.00 -11.95
C PHE A 25 5.71 -2.75 -12.81
N ILE A 26 5.40 -1.61 -12.17
CA ILE A 26 5.06 -0.35 -12.85
C ILE A 26 6.31 0.45 -13.23
N PHE A 27 7.29 0.57 -12.33
CA PHE A 27 8.46 1.44 -12.52
C PHE A 27 9.78 0.70 -12.72
N GLY A 28 9.83 -0.60 -12.49
CA GLY A 28 11.05 -1.39 -12.65
C GLY A 28 11.40 -1.55 -14.12
N GLU A 29 12.62 -1.17 -14.52
CA GLU A 29 13.13 -1.38 -15.88
C GLU A 29 13.18 -2.87 -16.25
N SER A 30 13.40 -3.73 -15.24
CA SER A 30 13.38 -5.19 -15.37
C SER A 30 11.98 -5.81 -15.38
N SER A 31 10.91 -4.99 -15.29
CA SER A 31 9.55 -5.52 -15.31
C SER A 31 9.15 -5.91 -16.75
N PRO A 32 8.32 -6.94 -16.92
CA PRO A 32 7.83 -7.33 -18.24
C PRO A 32 6.89 -6.29 -18.88
N ALA A 33 6.46 -5.27 -18.13
CA ALA A 33 5.56 -4.23 -18.58
C ALA A 33 6.24 -2.86 -18.72
N SER A 34 7.57 -2.79 -18.55
CA SER A 34 8.33 -1.53 -18.59
C SER A 34 8.11 -0.78 -19.91
N GLU A 35 8.19 -1.46 -21.05
CA GLU A 35 7.91 -0.88 -22.37
C GLU A 35 6.44 -0.50 -22.56
N TYR A 36 5.50 -1.28 -22.03
CA TYR A 36 4.06 -1.00 -22.16
C TYR A 36 3.69 0.33 -21.49
N PHE A 37 4.25 0.59 -20.30
CA PHE A 37 3.97 1.79 -19.51
C PHE A 37 4.62 3.06 -20.06
N LEU A 38 5.58 2.97 -20.97
CA LEU A 38 6.06 4.12 -21.74
C LEU A 38 4.95 4.73 -22.60
N TRP A 39 4.05 3.90 -23.11
CA TRP A 39 2.95 4.32 -23.98
C TRP A 39 1.62 4.47 -23.24
N HIS A 40 1.49 3.86 -22.04
CA HIS A 40 0.27 3.85 -21.23
C HIS A 40 0.50 4.44 -19.85
N VAL A 41 0.73 5.75 -19.81
CA VAL A 41 1.13 6.49 -18.61
C VAL A 41 0.06 6.61 -17.52
N GLY A 42 -1.20 6.26 -17.82
CA GLY A 42 -2.30 6.37 -16.86
C GLY A 42 -2.08 5.56 -15.58
N VAL A 43 -1.57 4.33 -15.70
CA VAL A 43 -1.28 3.46 -14.55
C VAL A 43 -0.10 3.97 -13.72
N PRO A 44 1.07 4.28 -14.32
CA PRO A 44 2.18 4.94 -13.61
C PRO A 44 1.77 6.23 -12.90
N ASN A 45 0.96 7.08 -13.56
CA ASN A 45 0.53 8.35 -12.98
C ASN A 45 -0.41 8.14 -11.78
N ALA A 46 -1.38 7.23 -11.90
CA ALA A 46 -2.27 6.89 -10.78
C ALA A 46 -1.49 6.29 -9.61
N TRP A 47 -0.54 5.40 -9.90
CA TRP A 47 0.32 4.80 -8.88
C TRP A 47 1.24 5.82 -8.22
N GLY A 48 1.85 6.71 -8.99
CA GLY A 48 2.62 7.85 -8.48
C GLY A 48 1.78 8.76 -7.59
N GLY A 49 0.54 9.06 -7.99
CA GLY A 49 -0.42 9.83 -7.21
C GLY A 49 -0.76 9.19 -5.85
N MET A 50 -0.94 7.86 -5.81
CA MET A 50 -1.15 7.13 -4.54
C MET A 50 0.09 7.14 -3.64
N ASN A 51 1.28 7.38 -4.19
CA ASN A 51 2.55 7.45 -3.46
C ASN A 51 3.07 8.90 -3.35
N LEU A 52 2.18 9.88 -3.48
CA LEU A 52 2.52 11.30 -3.36
C LEU A 52 3.11 11.64 -1.99
N ILE A 53 2.56 11.09 -0.90
CA ILE A 53 3.05 11.36 0.47
C ILE A 53 4.51 10.88 0.63
N PRO A 54 4.88 9.62 0.29
CA PRO A 54 6.26 9.18 0.25
C PRO A 54 7.15 10.06 -0.63
N GLY A 55 6.66 10.45 -1.81
CA GLY A 55 7.37 11.36 -2.72
C GLY A 55 7.66 12.72 -2.09
N MET A 56 6.67 13.34 -1.45
CA MET A 56 6.83 14.63 -0.77
C MET A 56 7.80 14.55 0.40
N ILE A 57 7.72 13.48 1.21
CA ILE A 57 8.65 13.28 2.35
C ILE A 57 10.09 13.17 1.84
N SER A 58 10.29 12.38 0.78
CA SER A 58 11.59 12.21 0.13
C SER A 58 12.14 13.52 -0.46
N ALA A 59 11.30 14.28 -1.16
CA ALA A 59 11.67 15.57 -1.75
C ALA A 59 12.03 16.62 -0.70
N VAL A 60 11.29 16.69 0.42
CA VAL A 60 11.57 17.60 1.53
C VAL A 60 12.87 17.23 2.23
N ALA A 61 13.13 15.93 2.44
CA ALA A 61 14.36 15.46 3.07
C ALA A 61 15.61 15.79 2.22
N ASP A 62 15.49 15.69 0.90
CA ASP A 62 16.57 15.96 -0.04
C ASP A 62 16.68 17.45 -0.44
N LYS A 63 15.71 18.28 -0.02
CA LYS A 63 15.56 19.70 -0.41
C LYS A 63 15.52 19.90 -1.92
N ASN A 64 15.06 18.90 -2.66
CA ASN A 64 14.93 18.92 -4.10
C ASN A 64 13.49 18.52 -4.44
N ILE A 65 12.72 19.40 -5.08
CA ILE A 65 11.33 19.12 -5.42
C ILE A 65 11.18 18.29 -6.71
N HIS A 66 12.23 18.26 -7.53
CA HIS A 66 12.27 17.51 -8.79
C HIS A 66 12.88 16.11 -8.62
N GLY A 67 13.40 15.82 -7.43
CA GLY A 67 13.98 14.54 -7.07
C GLY A 67 13.64 14.19 -5.63
N GLY A 68 14.30 13.19 -5.11
CA GLY A 68 14.14 12.82 -3.72
C GLY A 68 15.15 11.75 -3.36
N ASN A 69 15.48 11.71 -2.08
CA ASN A 69 16.30 10.64 -1.56
C ASN A 69 15.53 9.31 -1.63
N GLU A 70 15.99 8.38 -2.47
CA GLU A 70 15.32 7.09 -2.69
C GLU A 70 15.14 6.29 -1.40
N PHE A 71 16.15 6.31 -0.51
CA PHE A 71 16.06 5.62 0.77
C PHE A 71 14.92 6.19 1.64
N VAL A 72 14.80 7.52 1.71
CA VAL A 72 13.71 8.18 2.43
C VAL A 72 12.36 7.86 1.78
N PHE A 73 12.28 7.83 0.45
CA PHE A 73 11.08 7.43 -0.26
C PHE A 73 10.65 6.02 0.15
N TYR A 74 11.54 5.03 0.09
CA TYR A 74 11.20 3.65 0.44
C TYR A 74 10.85 3.49 1.92
N ALA A 75 11.50 4.21 2.83
CA ALA A 75 11.13 4.22 4.24
C ALA A 75 9.69 4.75 4.43
N ALA A 76 9.35 5.89 3.82
CA ALA A 76 8.02 6.46 3.88
C ALA A 76 6.96 5.56 3.17
N PHE A 77 7.32 4.95 2.05
CA PHE A 77 6.50 3.99 1.30
C PHE A 77 6.13 2.77 2.16
N ILE A 78 7.11 2.19 2.87
CA ILE A 78 6.89 1.07 3.79
C ILE A 78 5.89 1.46 4.87
N ILE A 79 6.11 2.62 5.50
CA ILE A 79 5.23 3.11 6.57
C ILE A 79 3.81 3.34 6.03
N GLN A 80 3.67 4.01 4.87
CA GLN A 80 2.37 4.26 4.24
C GLN A 80 1.60 2.95 4.00
N TRP A 81 2.21 1.98 3.34
CA TRP A 81 1.51 0.75 2.97
C TRP A 81 1.26 -0.20 4.15
N MET A 82 2.11 -0.17 5.18
CA MET A 82 1.81 -0.82 6.47
C MET A 82 0.58 -0.19 7.14
N LEU A 83 0.46 1.14 7.14
CA LEU A 83 -0.71 1.83 7.69
C LEU A 83 -1.98 1.55 6.87
N VAL A 84 -1.88 1.55 5.54
CA VAL A 84 -3.01 1.17 4.66
C VAL A 84 -3.47 -0.25 4.95
N GLY A 85 -2.54 -1.20 5.06
CA GLY A 85 -2.89 -2.59 5.40
C GLY A 85 -3.46 -2.74 6.81
N LEU A 86 -2.99 -1.95 7.78
CA LEU A 86 -3.57 -1.89 9.11
C LEU A 86 -5.02 -1.38 9.07
N VAL A 87 -5.29 -0.27 8.38
CA VAL A 87 -6.66 0.26 8.19
C VAL A 87 -7.53 -0.77 7.48
N PHE A 88 -7.03 -1.39 6.42
CA PHE A 88 -7.75 -2.42 5.67
C PHE A 88 -8.11 -3.63 6.54
N SER A 89 -7.22 -4.04 7.45
CA SER A 89 -7.49 -5.14 8.38
C SER A 89 -8.67 -4.86 9.34
N PHE A 90 -8.85 -3.61 9.78
CA PHE A 90 -10.02 -3.21 10.56
C PHE A 90 -11.29 -3.29 9.73
N VAL A 91 -11.26 -2.81 8.48
CA VAL A 91 -12.38 -2.89 7.55
C VAL A 91 -12.81 -4.35 7.33
N LEU A 92 -11.86 -5.26 7.13
CA LEU A 92 -12.14 -6.69 6.98
C LEU A 92 -12.83 -7.29 8.22
N LEU A 93 -12.40 -6.91 9.42
CA LEU A 93 -13.06 -7.37 10.66
C LEU A 93 -14.47 -6.80 10.83
N LEU A 94 -14.68 -5.54 10.46
CA LEU A 94 -16.01 -4.93 10.47
C LEU A 94 -16.99 -5.70 9.57
N PHE A 95 -16.55 -6.07 8.36
CA PHE A 95 -17.38 -6.88 7.44
C PHE A 95 -17.64 -8.29 7.97
N ARG A 96 -16.65 -8.91 8.63
CA ARG A 96 -16.85 -10.22 9.26
C ARG A 96 -17.92 -10.16 10.36
N MET A 97 -17.85 -9.17 11.26
CA MET A 97 -18.83 -9.05 12.35
C MET A 97 -20.25 -8.80 11.83
N LYS A 98 -20.41 -8.10 10.70
CA LYS A 98 -21.73 -7.89 10.09
C LYS A 98 -22.37 -9.19 9.59
N ARG A 99 -21.56 -10.17 9.19
CA ARG A 99 -22.01 -11.48 8.68
C ARG A 99 -22.43 -12.45 9.79
N GLU A 100 -21.89 -12.29 11.00
CA GLU A 100 -22.14 -13.15 12.16
C GLU A 100 -23.32 -12.67 13.03
N LYS A 101 -24.15 -11.70 12.58
CA LYS A 101 -25.39 -11.36 13.30
C LYS A 101 -26.25 -12.62 13.44
N PRO A 102 -26.58 -13.06 14.67
CA PRO A 102 -27.33 -14.30 14.86
C PRO A 102 -28.74 -14.14 14.31
N THR A 103 -29.10 -14.95 13.32
CA THR A 103 -30.49 -15.25 12.96
C THR A 103 -31.08 -16.18 14.01
N THR A 104 -31.30 -15.67 15.21
CA THR A 104 -32.18 -16.18 16.27
C THR A 104 -32.39 -14.95 17.16
N ILE A 105 -33.59 -14.47 17.48
CA ILE A 105 -34.73 -15.18 18.08
C ILE A 105 -36.01 -14.38 17.73
N LEU A 106 -36.93 -15.01 17.01
CA LEU A 106 -38.39 -14.89 17.19
C LEU A 106 -38.84 -16.34 16.92
N GLY A 107 -39.15 -17.14 17.93
CA GLY A 107 -40.28 -16.91 18.83
C GLY A 107 -41.47 -17.58 18.18
#